data_AF-A1RYP0-F1
#
_entry.id   AF-A1RYP0-F1
#
_cell.length_a   1.000
_cell.length_b   1.000
_cell.length_c   1.000
_cell.angle_alpha   90.00
_cell.angle_beta   90.00
_cell.angle_gamma   90.00
#
_symmetry.space_group_name_H-M   'P 1'
#
loop_
_entity.id
_entity.type
_entity.pdbx_description
1 polymer ?
#
loop_
_entity_poly.entity_id
_entity_poly.type
_entity_poly.pdbx_seq_one_letter_code
_entity_poly.pdbx_strand_id
1 'polypeptide(L)'
;MEATLEYLALGVLIVLLIAVAYGMASTSMNTLGTVYEEQLFTVAERVMDKIVLTPGYPADWGTNISVTPDTLTDFGLALAGTRTPYVVDPDKVMRLANLSTLPNPLLLNASRLAQLLGLSENYGFRLRMRPMLVVSVKPVAYRQFGNWNFSSIFQVNVTNYYGLGIPNANVTGMYVIVRVNPGNGEVEKKQVFAKSNLTGPLGTCTLDYRSELSNYFNKQRTDRWFFAFLILRAEWQGFVSVAGYAPTAQRGVPVEGYIIGKYIFVDRTIEVGKTSGAVHVKDELLQAVPEYQNLLNFTTVVWCRDSTGNFRNDDPLCNNAGKVLPSAKQWYLVGYVKYVEPLSSHIFVFAQFRGSPVVIVVNRIPSIDISYGGSKAQPANSVTLGPRICTIYSYPYVVELTIWRRVEGFP
;
A
#
# COMPACT_ATOMS: atom_id res chain seq x y z
N MET A 1 5.03 70.39 45.74
CA MET A 1 4.13 70.03 44.62
C MET A 1 4.92 69.60 43.39
N GLU A 2 6.13 70.13 43.16
CA GLU A 2 7.07 69.65 42.11
C GLU A 2 7.51 68.19 42.30
N ALA A 3 8.03 67.83 43.49
CA ALA A 3 8.55 66.49 43.73
C ALA A 3 7.54 65.37 43.46
N THR A 4 6.27 65.57 43.84
CA THR A 4 5.17 64.62 43.57
C THR A 4 4.86 64.44 42.08
N LEU A 5 5.01 65.50 41.29
CA LEU A 5 4.81 65.48 39.85
C LEU A 5 5.97 64.79 39.13
N GLU A 6 7.20 65.00 39.61
CA GLU A 6 8.40 64.28 39.14
C GLU A 6 8.32 62.78 39.42
N TYR A 7 7.89 62.35 40.62
CA TYR A 7 7.73 60.93 40.94
C TYR A 7 6.63 60.25 40.09
N LEU A 8 5.53 60.96 39.80
CA LEU A 8 4.49 60.46 38.89
C LEU A 8 5.01 60.35 37.45
N ALA A 9 5.75 61.35 36.97
CA ALA A 9 6.36 61.31 35.64
C ALA A 9 7.36 60.16 35.52
N LEU A 10 8.17 59.92 36.55
CA LEU A 10 9.15 58.84 36.61
C LEU A 10 8.48 57.45 36.65
N GLY A 11 7.38 57.32 37.40
CA GLY A 11 6.58 56.10 37.45
C GLY A 11 5.95 55.76 36.09
N VAL A 12 5.36 56.77 35.42
CA VAL A 12 4.81 56.59 34.06
C VAL A 12 5.91 56.21 33.08
N LEU A 13 7.09 56.86 33.15
CA LEU A 13 8.23 56.55 32.29
C LEU A 13 8.71 55.10 32.45
N ILE A 14 8.77 54.59 33.69
CA ILE A 14 9.15 53.19 33.96
C ILE A 14 8.12 52.22 33.37
N VAL A 15 6.83 52.48 33.56
CA VAL A 15 5.76 51.64 32.99
C VAL A 15 5.81 51.64 31.46
N LEU A 16 6.08 52.80 30.85
CA LEU A 16 6.19 52.95 29.40
C LEU A 16 7.41 52.19 28.86
N LEU A 17 8.55 52.26 29.54
CA LEU A 17 9.76 51.51 29.19
C LEU A 17 9.53 49.99 29.29
N ILE A 18 8.85 49.52 30.33
CA ILE A 18 8.51 48.09 30.49
C ILE A 18 7.56 47.64 29.36
N ALA A 19 6.55 48.44 29.02
CA ALA A 19 5.62 48.13 27.94
C ALA A 19 6.32 48.05 26.57
N VAL A 20 7.23 48.99 26.27
CA VAL A 20 8.02 48.97 25.04
C VAL A 20 8.96 47.77 25.01
N ALA A 21 9.66 47.46 26.12
CA ALA A 21 10.53 46.30 26.21
C ALA A 21 9.76 44.98 26.01
N TYR A 22 8.56 44.86 26.57
CA TYR A 22 7.68 43.70 26.36
C TYR A 22 7.20 43.60 24.90
N GLY A 23 6.83 44.73 24.28
CA GLY A 23 6.47 44.80 22.86
C GLY A 23 7.62 44.38 21.93
N MET A 24 8.84 44.81 22.22
CA MET A 24 10.05 44.42 21.47
C MET A 24 10.40 42.93 21.66
N ALA A 25 10.27 42.41 22.88
CA ALA A 25 10.53 41.00 23.17
C ALA A 25 9.52 40.08 22.44
N SER A 26 8.23 40.41 22.51
CA SER A 26 7.16 39.63 21.88
C SER A 26 7.23 39.65 20.35
N THR A 27 7.50 40.81 19.74
CA THR A 27 7.70 40.91 18.28
C THR A 27 8.93 40.12 17.82
N SER A 28 10.05 40.21 18.54
CA SER A 28 11.25 39.43 18.25
C SER A 28 11.01 37.92 18.34
N MET A 29 10.27 37.47 19.36
CA MET A 29 9.89 36.06 19.51
C MET A 29 9.00 35.57 18.37
N ASN A 30 8.00 36.36 17.96
CA ASN A 30 7.11 36.01 16.86
C ASN A 30 7.86 35.94 15.52
N THR A 31 8.75 36.91 15.25
CA THR A 31 9.58 36.91 14.03
C THR A 31 10.54 35.72 13.99
N LEU A 32 11.12 35.33 15.14
CA LEU A 32 11.95 34.12 15.23
C LEU A 32 11.12 32.87 14.91
N GLY A 33 9.90 32.78 15.45
CA GLY A 33 8.96 31.69 15.13
C GLY A 33 8.70 31.57 13.62
N THR A 34 8.37 32.67 12.95
CA THR A 34 8.11 32.67 11.51
C THR A 34 9.35 32.28 10.69
N VAL A 35 10.54 32.75 11.06
CA VAL A 35 11.79 32.38 10.36
C VAL A 35 12.10 30.88 10.53
N TYR A 36 11.86 30.32 11.71
CA TYR A 36 12.06 28.89 11.95
C TYR A 36 11.11 28.03 11.13
N GLU A 37 9.85 28.43 11.00
CA GLU A 37 8.86 27.77 10.16
C GLU A 37 9.23 27.84 8.67
N GLU A 38 9.66 29.00 8.17
CA GLU A 38 10.08 29.18 6.77
C GLU A 38 11.32 28.33 6.41
N GLN A 39 12.29 28.24 7.33
CA GLN A 39 13.45 27.36 7.16
C GLN A 39 13.05 25.89 7.10
N LEU A 40 12.14 25.48 8.00
CA LEU A 40 11.65 24.09 8.05
C LEU A 40 10.81 23.75 6.81
N PHE A 41 10.03 24.70 6.31
CA PHE A 41 9.28 24.58 5.06
C PHE A 41 10.21 24.37 3.86
N THR A 42 11.28 25.16 3.74
CA THR A 42 12.27 25.00 2.67
C THR A 42 12.95 23.62 2.71
N VAL A 43 13.28 23.13 3.91
CA VAL A 43 13.83 21.77 4.08
C VAL A 43 12.80 20.72 3.68
N ALA A 44 11.56 20.85 4.16
CA ALA A 44 10.48 19.92 3.83
C ALA A 44 10.23 19.86 2.33
N GLU A 45 10.23 20.99 1.63
CA GLU A 45 9.98 21.06 0.18
C GLU A 45 11.09 20.35 -0.59
N ARG A 46 12.36 20.61 -0.25
CA ARG A 46 13.52 19.93 -0.86
C ARG A 46 13.49 18.42 -0.62
N VAL A 47 13.13 17.99 0.58
CA VAL A 47 13.02 16.56 0.91
C VAL A 47 11.85 15.93 0.15
N MET A 48 10.69 16.59 0.10
CA MET A 48 9.53 16.11 -0.65
C MET A 48 9.86 15.96 -2.14
N ASP A 49 10.48 16.97 -2.76
CA ASP A 49 10.94 16.91 -4.14
C ASP A 49 11.95 15.79 -4.35
N LYS A 50 12.92 15.62 -3.45
CA LYS A 50 13.87 14.51 -3.48
C LYS A 50 13.16 13.16 -3.49
N ILE A 51 12.17 12.98 -2.61
CA ILE A 51 11.40 11.74 -2.48
C ILE A 51 10.61 11.47 -3.77
N VAL A 52 9.84 12.43 -4.28
CA VAL A 52 8.85 12.16 -5.35
C VAL A 52 9.38 12.39 -6.77
N LEU A 53 10.47 13.14 -6.96
CA LEU A 53 11.00 13.51 -8.28
C LEU A 53 12.32 12.82 -8.63
N THR A 54 12.99 12.18 -7.68
CA THR A 54 14.25 11.45 -7.97
C THR A 54 14.06 9.94 -7.88
N PRO A 55 14.76 9.15 -8.71
CA PRO A 55 14.66 7.69 -8.68
C PRO A 55 15.56 7.04 -7.61
N GLY A 56 16.49 7.77 -7.00
CA GLY A 56 17.55 7.21 -6.14
C GLY A 56 18.62 6.43 -6.94
N TYR A 57 19.57 5.84 -6.22
CA TYR A 57 20.67 5.08 -6.82
C TYR A 57 21.01 3.82 -6.01
N PRO A 58 21.08 2.63 -6.65
CA PRO A 58 20.78 2.35 -8.06
C PRO A 58 19.31 2.61 -8.44
N ALA A 59 19.03 3.05 -9.67
CA ALA A 59 17.69 3.53 -10.04
C ALA A 59 16.59 2.45 -9.98
N ASP A 60 16.97 1.18 -10.10
CA ASP A 60 16.13 -0.03 -10.08
C ASP A 60 16.01 -0.67 -8.69
N TRP A 61 16.44 0.01 -7.62
CA TRP A 61 16.47 -0.55 -6.27
C TRP A 61 15.11 -1.09 -5.80
N GLY A 62 13.98 -0.61 -6.32
CA GLY A 62 12.66 -1.16 -5.98
C GLY A 62 12.49 -2.63 -6.37
N THR A 63 12.90 -3.00 -7.59
CA THR A 63 12.72 -4.34 -8.16
C THR A 63 13.92 -5.26 -7.94
N ASN A 64 15.12 -4.67 -7.80
CA ASN A 64 16.35 -5.42 -7.68
C ASN A 64 16.55 -5.93 -6.25
N ILE A 65 16.28 -7.22 -6.05
CA ILE A 65 16.41 -7.89 -4.75
C ILE A 65 17.84 -7.90 -4.21
N SER A 66 18.85 -7.74 -5.07
CA SER A 66 20.27 -7.72 -4.66
C SER A 66 20.65 -6.42 -3.95
N VAL A 67 19.86 -5.36 -4.12
CA VAL A 67 20.08 -4.07 -3.45
C VAL A 67 19.48 -4.13 -2.05
N THR A 68 20.31 -4.35 -1.05
CA THR A 68 19.91 -4.30 0.37
C THR A 68 19.93 -2.86 0.89
N PRO A 69 19.27 -2.56 2.04
CA PRO A 69 19.32 -1.25 2.68
C PRO A 69 20.74 -0.69 2.86
N ASP A 70 21.73 -1.56 3.05
CA ASP A 70 23.13 -1.18 3.26
C ASP A 70 23.84 -0.76 1.97
N THR A 71 23.48 -1.40 0.84
CA THR A 71 24.06 -1.09 -0.48
C THR A 71 23.39 0.08 -1.20
N LEU A 72 22.19 0.49 -0.75
CA LEU A 72 21.48 1.63 -1.29
C LEU A 72 22.23 2.92 -0.92
N THR A 73 22.60 3.73 -1.92
CA THR A 73 23.40 4.95 -1.71
C THR A 73 22.56 6.21 -1.72
N ASP A 74 21.49 6.24 -2.50
CA ASP A 74 20.62 7.41 -2.64
C ASP A 74 19.15 7.00 -2.71
N PHE A 75 18.28 7.78 -2.05
CA PHE A 75 16.86 7.48 -1.94
C PHE A 75 16.03 8.34 -2.90
N GLY A 76 15.02 7.72 -3.49
CA GLY A 76 14.04 8.39 -4.31
C GLY A 76 13.00 7.38 -4.81
N LEU A 77 11.75 7.83 -4.94
CA LEU A 77 10.61 7.00 -5.30
C LEU A 77 10.19 7.15 -6.75
N ALA A 78 10.73 8.12 -7.50
CA ALA A 78 10.32 8.32 -8.89
C ALA A 78 10.61 7.06 -9.73
N LEU A 79 9.71 6.78 -10.66
CA LEU A 79 9.88 5.70 -11.63
C LEU A 79 11.07 6.03 -12.54
N ALA A 80 12.05 5.14 -12.60
CA ALA A 80 13.25 5.37 -13.41
C ALA A 80 12.89 5.41 -14.91
N GLY A 81 13.44 6.37 -15.65
CA GLY A 81 13.23 6.51 -17.10
C GLY A 81 11.91 7.16 -17.51
N THR A 82 11.04 7.53 -16.57
CA THR A 82 9.85 8.33 -16.88
C THR A 82 10.21 9.79 -17.15
N ARG A 83 9.48 10.43 -18.07
CA ARG A 83 9.54 11.89 -18.30
C ARG A 83 8.43 12.65 -17.58
N THR A 84 7.46 11.94 -17.01
CA THR A 84 6.35 12.53 -16.28
C THR A 84 6.72 12.69 -14.80
N PRO A 85 6.66 13.90 -14.25
CA PRO A 85 6.88 14.10 -12.81
C PRO A 85 5.75 13.43 -12.01
N TYR A 86 6.01 13.16 -10.72
CA TYR A 86 5.04 12.58 -9.79
C TYR A 86 4.53 11.18 -10.14
N VAL A 87 5.27 10.44 -10.97
CA VAL A 87 5.06 8.99 -11.14
C VAL A 87 6.02 8.23 -10.25
N VAL A 88 5.46 7.51 -9.29
CA VAL A 88 6.21 6.77 -8.28
C VAL A 88 6.31 5.30 -8.67
N ASP A 89 7.49 4.71 -8.46
CA ASP A 89 7.75 3.30 -8.58
C ASP A 89 7.06 2.51 -7.45
N PRO A 90 6.08 1.65 -7.77
CA PRO A 90 5.35 0.86 -6.79
C PRO A 90 6.22 -0.15 -6.03
N ASP A 91 7.22 -0.74 -6.67
CA ASP A 91 8.09 -1.73 -6.03
C ASP A 91 8.98 -1.05 -4.98
N LYS A 92 9.39 0.20 -5.22
CA LYS A 92 10.06 1.04 -4.21
C LYS A 92 9.16 1.33 -3.01
N VAL A 93 7.88 1.65 -3.24
CA VAL A 93 6.91 1.87 -2.15
C VAL A 93 6.62 0.58 -1.39
N MET A 94 6.59 -0.58 -2.05
CA MET A 94 6.42 -1.86 -1.37
C MET A 94 7.58 -2.17 -0.42
N ARG A 95 8.81 -1.77 -0.77
CA ARG A 95 9.98 -1.85 0.12
C ARG A 95 9.96 -0.87 1.30
N LEU A 96 9.04 0.09 1.31
CA LEU A 96 8.75 0.97 2.44
C LEU A 96 7.60 0.45 3.33
N ALA A 97 6.76 -0.43 2.79
CA ALA A 97 5.63 -0.97 3.52
C ALA A 97 6.11 -1.94 4.61
N ASN A 98 5.91 -1.55 5.87
CA ASN A 98 6.06 -2.46 7.00
C ASN A 98 4.80 -3.33 7.10
N LEU A 99 4.84 -4.47 6.41
CA LEU A 99 3.73 -5.40 6.36
C LEU A 99 3.57 -6.10 7.72
N SER A 100 2.39 -5.98 8.32
CA SER A 100 2.14 -6.31 9.72
C SER A 100 2.18 -7.80 10.06
N THR A 101 2.06 -8.68 9.08
CA THR A 101 1.97 -10.14 9.32
C THR A 101 3.13 -10.93 8.73
N LEU A 102 3.64 -10.51 7.56
CA LEU A 102 4.85 -11.05 6.96
C LEU A 102 5.94 -9.99 6.98
N PRO A 103 7.08 -10.24 7.62
CA PRO A 103 8.16 -9.28 7.60
C PRO A 103 8.62 -9.06 6.16
N ASN A 104 9.02 -7.84 5.82
CA ASN A 104 9.60 -7.55 4.51
C ASN A 104 11.15 -7.64 4.64
N PRO A 105 11.83 -8.63 4.03
CA PRO A 105 13.27 -8.82 4.14
C PRO A 105 14.05 -7.72 3.42
N LEU A 106 13.40 -6.99 2.49
CA LEU A 106 13.98 -5.88 1.75
C LEU A 106 13.50 -4.53 2.29
N LEU A 107 12.87 -4.52 3.47
CA LEU A 107 12.35 -3.32 4.12
C LEU A 107 13.46 -2.28 4.31
N LEU A 108 13.24 -1.09 3.77
CA LEU A 108 14.04 0.07 4.11
C LEU A 108 13.49 0.69 5.39
N ASN A 109 14.17 0.46 6.51
CA ASN A 109 13.74 0.96 7.81
C ASN A 109 13.81 2.51 7.89
N ALA A 110 13.06 3.07 8.84
CA ALA A 110 12.95 4.52 9.00
C ALA A 110 14.29 5.19 9.33
N SER A 111 15.18 4.50 10.07
CA SER A 111 16.51 5.02 10.42
C SER A 111 17.44 5.12 9.21
N ARG A 112 17.48 4.10 8.35
CA ARG A 112 18.26 4.13 7.10
C ARG A 112 17.68 5.17 6.15
N LEU A 113 16.36 5.26 6.04
CA LEU A 113 15.71 6.30 5.24
C LEU A 113 16.11 7.71 5.72
N ALA A 114 16.16 7.94 7.03
CA ALA A 114 16.62 9.22 7.59
C ALA A 114 18.08 9.54 7.21
N GLN A 115 18.96 8.53 7.22
CA GLN A 115 20.37 8.71 6.80
C GLN A 115 20.46 9.07 5.32
N LEU A 116 19.73 8.35 4.45
CA LEU A 116 19.74 8.58 3.01
C LEU A 116 19.16 9.95 2.62
N LEU A 117 18.21 10.45 3.40
CA LEU A 117 17.65 11.80 3.23
C LEU A 117 18.48 12.90 3.90
N GLY A 118 19.57 12.56 4.61
CA GLY A 118 20.39 13.53 5.35
C GLY A 118 19.68 14.16 6.56
N LEU A 119 18.66 13.49 7.11
CA LEU A 119 17.82 14.00 8.20
C LEU A 119 18.19 13.43 9.57
N SER A 120 19.04 12.40 9.63
CA SER A 120 19.28 11.58 10.82
C SER A 120 19.79 12.33 12.04
N GLU A 121 20.45 13.48 11.87
CA GLU A 121 21.05 14.24 12.97
C GLU A 121 20.06 15.25 13.57
N ASN A 122 19.49 16.11 12.72
CA ASN A 122 18.82 17.33 13.14
C ASN A 122 17.28 17.25 13.10
N TYR A 123 16.72 16.31 12.33
CA TYR A 123 15.30 16.29 12.01
C TYR A 123 14.63 14.95 12.33
N GLY A 124 13.35 15.02 12.68
CA GLY A 124 12.41 13.92 12.59
C GLY A 124 11.50 14.11 11.37
N PHE A 125 10.94 13.02 10.87
CA PHE A 125 9.98 13.09 9.78
C PHE A 125 8.91 12.00 9.88
N ARG A 126 7.79 12.26 9.21
CA ARG A 126 6.73 11.30 8.95
C ARG A 126 6.35 11.35 7.48
N LEU A 127 6.50 10.24 6.78
CA LEU A 127 6.10 10.08 5.38
C LEU A 127 4.87 9.19 5.30
N ARG A 128 3.80 9.71 4.69
CA ARG A 128 2.58 8.95 4.42
C ARG A 128 2.30 8.94 2.94
N MET A 129 1.95 7.76 2.42
CA MET A 129 1.38 7.62 1.09
C MET A 129 0.14 6.76 1.16
N ARG A 130 -0.98 7.28 0.66
CA ARG A 130 -2.28 6.62 0.72
C ARG A 130 -3.03 6.79 -0.60
N PRO A 131 -3.82 5.80 -1.03
CA PRO A 131 -4.75 5.99 -2.13
C PRO A 131 -5.68 7.18 -1.86
N MET A 132 -6.00 7.95 -2.90
CA MET A 132 -6.97 9.04 -2.78
C MET A 132 -8.38 8.53 -2.43
N LEU A 133 -8.74 7.37 -2.98
CA LEU A 133 -9.96 6.62 -2.67
C LEU A 133 -9.57 5.26 -2.08
N VAL A 134 -10.15 4.92 -0.94
CA VAL A 134 -9.98 3.63 -0.28
C VAL A 134 -11.25 2.84 -0.47
N VAL A 135 -11.13 1.65 -1.06
CA VAL A 135 -12.23 0.72 -1.26
C VAL A 135 -12.07 -0.42 -0.27
N SER A 136 -13.10 -0.64 0.55
CA SER A 136 -13.17 -1.75 1.49
C SER A 136 -14.41 -2.59 1.22
N VAL A 137 -14.32 -3.88 1.49
CA VAL A 137 -15.40 -4.83 1.20
C VAL A 137 -15.63 -5.76 2.37
N LYS A 138 -16.92 -6.00 2.64
CA LYS A 138 -17.38 -6.89 3.68
C LYS A 138 -18.40 -7.87 3.10
N PRO A 139 -18.18 -9.19 3.19
CA PRO A 139 -19.22 -10.16 2.85
C PRO A 139 -20.38 -10.07 3.85
N VAL A 140 -21.61 -10.02 3.35
CA VAL A 140 -22.84 -9.92 4.17
C VAL A 140 -23.63 -11.21 4.16
N ALA A 141 -23.65 -11.91 3.03
CA ALA A 141 -24.33 -13.18 2.88
C ALA A 141 -23.44 -14.20 2.18
N TYR A 142 -23.73 -15.47 2.42
CA TYR A 142 -23.00 -16.59 1.87
C TYR A 142 -23.96 -17.57 1.20
N ARG A 143 -23.44 -18.33 0.26
CA ARG A 143 -24.10 -19.47 -0.36
C ARG A 143 -23.23 -20.71 -0.19
N GLN A 144 -23.83 -21.74 0.36
CA GLN A 144 -23.19 -23.04 0.50
C GLN A 144 -23.32 -23.85 -0.80
N PHE A 145 -22.24 -24.53 -1.18
CA PHE A 145 -22.21 -25.51 -2.26
C PHE A 145 -21.29 -26.66 -1.87
N GLY A 146 -21.88 -27.81 -1.53
CA GLY A 146 -21.14 -28.90 -0.89
C GLY A 146 -20.51 -28.44 0.44
N ASN A 147 -19.19 -28.61 0.55
CA ASN A 147 -18.40 -28.19 1.72
C ASN A 147 -17.87 -26.75 1.60
N TRP A 148 -18.21 -26.03 0.54
CA TRP A 148 -17.70 -24.69 0.25
C TRP A 148 -18.72 -23.62 0.60
N ASN A 149 -18.25 -22.52 1.20
CA ASN A 149 -19.06 -21.32 1.43
C ASN A 149 -18.54 -20.17 0.55
N PHE A 150 -19.38 -19.72 -0.38
CA PHE A 150 -19.09 -18.60 -1.27
C PHE A 150 -19.81 -17.36 -0.79
N SER A 151 -19.12 -16.23 -0.66
CA SER A 151 -19.78 -14.94 -0.41
C SER A 151 -20.70 -14.61 -1.59
N SER A 152 -21.96 -14.29 -1.30
CA SER A 152 -23.01 -14.06 -2.30
C SER A 152 -23.47 -12.60 -2.36
N ILE A 153 -23.36 -11.87 -1.25
CA ILE A 153 -23.62 -10.44 -1.16
C ILE A 153 -22.41 -9.75 -0.55
N PHE A 154 -21.96 -8.68 -1.19
CA PHE A 154 -20.85 -7.85 -0.73
C PHE A 154 -21.34 -6.44 -0.46
N GLN A 155 -21.08 -5.95 0.75
CA GLN A 155 -21.18 -4.54 1.07
C GLN A 155 -19.83 -3.91 0.78
N VAL A 156 -19.82 -2.92 -0.11
CA VAL A 156 -18.63 -2.15 -0.48
C VAL A 156 -18.75 -0.77 0.16
N ASN A 157 -17.66 -0.30 0.75
CA ASN A 157 -17.54 1.03 1.30
C ASN A 157 -16.38 1.76 0.61
N VAL A 158 -16.67 2.92 0.05
CA VAL A 158 -15.71 3.79 -0.64
C VAL A 158 -15.55 5.06 0.18
N THR A 159 -14.34 5.30 0.66
CA THR A 159 -13.99 6.49 1.43
C THR A 159 -12.88 7.27 0.74
N ASN A 160 -12.78 8.56 1.00
CA ASN A 160 -11.59 9.33 0.65
C ASN A 160 -10.44 9.08 1.66
N TYR A 161 -9.28 9.69 1.41
CA TYR A 161 -8.12 9.61 2.29
C TYR A 161 -8.34 10.20 3.71
N TYR A 162 -9.40 11.01 3.91
CA TYR A 162 -9.85 11.48 5.22
C TYR A 162 -10.76 10.49 5.96
N GLY A 163 -11.17 9.39 5.32
CA GLY A 163 -12.10 8.42 5.88
C GLY A 163 -13.58 8.79 5.73
N LEU A 164 -13.90 9.84 4.97
CA LEU A 164 -15.29 10.23 4.68
C LEU A 164 -15.83 9.41 3.52
N GLY A 165 -17.07 8.92 3.66
CA GLY A 165 -17.76 8.18 2.61
C GLY A 165 -18.00 9.03 1.36
N ILE A 166 -17.75 8.44 0.19
CA ILE A 166 -17.87 9.14 -1.10
C ILE A 166 -19.19 8.77 -1.77
N PRO A 167 -20.16 9.69 -1.87
CA PRO A 167 -21.41 9.43 -2.55
C PRO A 167 -21.25 9.43 -4.07
N ASN A 168 -22.13 8.70 -4.75
CA ASN A 168 -22.19 8.60 -6.21
C ASN A 168 -20.89 8.10 -6.87
N ALA A 169 -20.05 7.36 -6.14
CA ALA A 169 -18.95 6.61 -6.72
C ALA A 169 -19.51 5.39 -7.46
N ASN A 170 -19.07 5.18 -8.68
CA ASN A 170 -19.43 4.01 -9.47
C ASN A 170 -18.56 2.83 -9.07
N VAL A 171 -19.15 1.86 -8.39
CA VAL A 171 -18.46 0.65 -7.96
C VAL A 171 -18.83 -0.48 -8.90
N THR A 172 -17.84 -1.00 -9.63
CA THR A 172 -17.97 -2.20 -10.44
C THR A 172 -17.21 -3.33 -9.78
N GLY A 173 -17.90 -4.42 -9.44
CA GLY A 173 -17.29 -5.65 -8.97
C GLY A 173 -17.26 -6.71 -10.06
N MET A 174 -16.14 -7.42 -10.14
CA MET A 174 -15.95 -8.62 -10.93
C MET A 174 -15.72 -9.79 -9.99
N TYR A 175 -16.72 -10.65 -9.85
CA TYR A 175 -16.62 -11.86 -9.07
C TYR A 175 -16.22 -13.03 -9.97
N VAL A 176 -15.03 -13.56 -9.71
CA VAL A 176 -14.41 -14.61 -10.53
C VAL A 176 -14.45 -15.93 -9.77
N ILE A 177 -14.86 -16.99 -10.46
CA ILE A 177 -14.78 -18.36 -9.99
C ILE A 177 -13.95 -19.17 -10.98
N VAL A 178 -12.89 -19.79 -10.47
CA VAL A 178 -12.01 -20.66 -11.23
C VAL A 178 -12.18 -22.09 -10.75
N ARG A 179 -12.49 -22.98 -11.68
CA ARG A 179 -12.65 -24.42 -11.46
C ARG A 179 -11.38 -25.13 -11.85
N VAL A 180 -10.84 -25.92 -10.93
CA VAL A 180 -9.57 -26.63 -11.09
C VAL A 180 -9.77 -28.12 -10.83
N ASN A 181 -9.12 -28.95 -11.64
CA ASN A 181 -9.09 -30.40 -11.40
C ASN A 181 -8.09 -30.71 -10.28
N PRO A 182 -8.52 -31.33 -9.16
CA PRO A 182 -7.63 -31.62 -8.04
C PRO A 182 -6.51 -32.61 -8.38
N GLY A 183 -6.66 -33.42 -9.44
CA GLY A 183 -5.67 -34.44 -9.82
C GLY A 183 -4.41 -33.86 -10.48
N ASN A 184 -4.58 -32.94 -11.45
CA ASN A 184 -3.47 -32.34 -12.20
C ASN A 184 -3.25 -30.85 -11.91
N GLY A 185 -4.17 -30.19 -11.19
CA GLY A 185 -4.08 -28.76 -10.89
C GLY A 185 -4.37 -27.84 -12.07
N GLU A 186 -4.81 -28.37 -13.20
CA GLU A 186 -5.09 -27.56 -14.38
C GLU A 186 -6.42 -26.82 -14.22
N VAL A 187 -6.42 -25.57 -14.70
CA VAL A 187 -7.62 -24.74 -14.77
C VAL A 187 -8.53 -25.31 -15.86
N GLU A 188 -9.68 -25.85 -15.45
CA GLU A 188 -10.65 -26.40 -16.40
C GLU A 188 -11.57 -25.32 -16.97
N LYS A 189 -12.00 -24.38 -16.11
CA LYS A 189 -12.97 -23.36 -16.49
C LYS A 189 -12.84 -22.12 -15.60
N LYS A 190 -13.00 -20.96 -16.21
CA LYS A 190 -13.15 -19.68 -15.53
C LYS A 190 -14.54 -19.11 -15.81
N GLN A 191 -15.19 -18.60 -14.77
CA GLN A 191 -16.43 -17.85 -14.88
C GLN A 191 -16.24 -16.48 -14.21
N VAL A 192 -16.70 -15.42 -14.89
CA VAL A 192 -16.67 -14.05 -14.39
C VAL A 192 -18.10 -13.53 -14.33
N PHE A 193 -18.48 -12.91 -13.22
CA PHE A 193 -19.73 -12.19 -13.04
C PHE A 193 -19.40 -10.72 -12.76
N ALA A 194 -20.00 -9.80 -13.49
CA ALA A 194 -19.83 -8.38 -13.28
C ALA A 194 -21.13 -7.75 -12.77
N LYS A 195 -21.04 -6.92 -11.74
CA LYS A 195 -22.14 -6.08 -11.24
C LYS A 195 -21.60 -4.70 -10.95
N SER A 196 -22.37 -3.67 -11.28
CA SER A 196 -22.07 -2.31 -10.88
C SER A 196 -23.19 -1.73 -10.04
N ASN A 197 -22.85 -0.83 -9.12
CA ASN A 197 -23.79 -0.07 -8.34
C ASN A 197 -23.16 1.28 -7.92
N LEU A 198 -24.00 2.27 -7.65
CA LEU A 198 -23.55 3.57 -7.14
C LEU A 198 -23.55 3.57 -5.61
N THR A 199 -22.58 4.25 -5.01
CA THR A 199 -22.57 4.48 -3.56
C THR A 199 -23.62 5.49 -3.14
N GLY A 200 -24.28 5.21 -2.02
CA GLY A 200 -25.22 6.14 -1.39
C GLY A 200 -24.52 7.28 -0.64
N PRO A 201 -25.28 8.12 0.10
CA PRO A 201 -24.76 9.28 0.83
C PRO A 201 -23.61 8.98 1.81
N LEU A 202 -23.58 7.78 2.37
CA LEU A 202 -22.57 7.32 3.33
C LEU A 202 -21.35 6.65 2.65
N GLY A 203 -21.26 6.65 1.32
CA GLY A 203 -20.17 6.00 0.58
C GLY A 203 -20.30 4.47 0.47
N THR A 204 -21.45 3.90 0.79
CA THR A 204 -21.66 2.45 0.76
C THR A 204 -22.58 2.02 -0.39
N CYS A 205 -22.31 0.84 -0.95
CA CYS A 205 -23.21 0.17 -1.90
C CYS A 205 -23.19 -1.35 -1.68
N THR A 206 -24.17 -2.04 -2.26
CA THR A 206 -24.28 -3.50 -2.18
C THR A 206 -24.18 -4.09 -3.58
N LEU A 207 -23.34 -5.12 -3.73
CA LEU A 207 -23.25 -5.96 -4.92
C LEU A 207 -23.82 -7.35 -4.59
N ASP A 208 -24.89 -7.73 -5.29
CA ASP A 208 -25.61 -8.99 -5.10
C ASP A 208 -25.37 -9.93 -6.28
N TYR A 209 -24.80 -11.11 -5.98
CA TYR A 209 -24.49 -12.17 -6.94
C TYR A 209 -25.33 -13.43 -6.71
N ARG A 210 -26.39 -13.39 -5.89
CA ARG A 210 -27.17 -14.57 -5.50
C ARG A 210 -27.71 -15.35 -6.70
N SER A 211 -28.26 -14.65 -7.70
CA SER A 211 -28.82 -15.28 -8.90
C SER A 211 -27.76 -15.93 -9.79
N GLU A 212 -26.64 -15.26 -9.99
CA GLU A 212 -25.54 -15.67 -10.85
C GLU A 212 -24.85 -16.89 -10.26
N LEU A 213 -24.56 -16.85 -8.96
CA LEU A 213 -24.07 -18.01 -8.25
C LEU A 213 -25.05 -19.17 -8.37
N SER A 214 -26.35 -18.92 -8.13
CA SER A 214 -27.41 -19.94 -8.20
C SER A 214 -27.38 -20.68 -9.53
N ASN A 215 -27.43 -19.92 -10.61
CA ASN A 215 -27.39 -20.46 -11.96
C ASN A 215 -26.09 -21.21 -12.28
N TYR A 216 -24.95 -20.74 -11.76
CA TYR A 216 -23.66 -21.38 -11.99
C TYR A 216 -23.54 -22.73 -11.29
N PHE A 217 -23.71 -22.75 -9.97
CA PHE A 217 -23.49 -23.97 -9.16
C PHE A 217 -24.58 -25.03 -9.35
N ASN A 218 -25.80 -24.66 -9.78
CA ASN A 218 -26.83 -25.65 -10.13
C ASN A 218 -26.40 -26.56 -11.30
N LYS A 219 -25.38 -26.16 -12.07
CA LYS A 219 -24.83 -26.91 -13.20
C LYS A 219 -23.45 -27.52 -12.89
N GLN A 220 -22.94 -27.37 -11.67
CA GLN A 220 -21.61 -27.86 -11.29
C GLN A 220 -21.69 -29.13 -10.44
N ARG A 221 -20.61 -29.91 -10.49
CA ARG A 221 -20.36 -31.03 -9.57
C ARG A 221 -19.43 -30.58 -8.44
N THR A 222 -19.49 -31.28 -7.31
CA THR A 222 -18.74 -30.96 -6.09
C THR A 222 -17.36 -31.63 -6.02
N ASP A 223 -16.98 -32.42 -7.03
CA ASP A 223 -15.73 -33.18 -7.15
C ASP A 223 -14.55 -32.35 -7.71
N ARG A 224 -14.67 -31.02 -7.69
CA ARG A 224 -13.67 -30.08 -8.21
C ARG A 224 -13.29 -29.06 -7.15
N TRP A 225 -12.09 -28.50 -7.30
CA TRP A 225 -11.67 -27.34 -6.50
C TRP A 225 -12.20 -26.06 -7.13
N PHE A 226 -12.65 -25.15 -6.27
CA PHE A 226 -13.20 -23.86 -6.66
C PHE A 226 -12.42 -22.75 -5.95
N PHE A 227 -11.81 -21.88 -6.74
CA PHE A 227 -11.17 -20.67 -6.27
C PHE A 227 -12.07 -19.49 -6.62
N ALA A 228 -12.49 -18.74 -5.62
CA ALA A 228 -13.33 -17.57 -5.82
C ALA A 228 -12.62 -16.32 -5.33
N PHE A 229 -12.74 -15.22 -6.05
CA PHE A 229 -12.21 -13.92 -5.63
C PHE A 229 -12.97 -12.79 -6.33
N LEU A 230 -13.03 -11.64 -5.67
CA LEU A 230 -13.70 -10.44 -6.11
C LEU A 230 -12.66 -9.36 -6.38
N ILE A 231 -12.77 -8.71 -7.53
CA ILE A 231 -12.03 -7.49 -7.85
C ILE A 231 -13.04 -6.36 -7.89
N LEU A 232 -12.74 -5.27 -7.21
CA LEU A 232 -13.56 -4.07 -7.18
C LEU A 232 -12.82 -2.93 -7.88
N ARG A 233 -13.56 -2.18 -8.68
CA ARG A 233 -13.18 -0.88 -9.21
C ARG A 233 -14.14 0.15 -8.64
N ALA A 234 -13.63 1.20 -8.02
CA ALA A 234 -14.40 2.38 -7.71
C ALA A 234 -13.92 3.53 -8.58
N GLU A 235 -14.86 4.23 -9.22
CA GLU A 235 -14.59 5.45 -9.96
C GLU A 235 -15.43 6.59 -9.41
N TRP A 236 -14.80 7.74 -9.17
CA TRP A 236 -15.47 8.95 -8.73
C TRP A 236 -14.81 10.17 -9.37
N GLN A 237 -15.55 10.89 -10.22
CA GLN A 237 -15.08 12.13 -10.87
C GLN A 237 -13.73 11.97 -11.59
N GLY A 238 -13.50 10.83 -12.24
CA GLY A 238 -12.24 10.50 -12.92
C GLY A 238 -11.14 9.92 -12.03
N PHE A 239 -11.30 9.93 -10.70
CA PHE A 239 -10.41 9.20 -9.80
C PHE A 239 -10.79 7.73 -9.73
N VAL A 240 -9.81 6.85 -9.92
CA VAL A 240 -10.02 5.40 -9.90
C VAL A 240 -9.29 4.80 -8.71
N SER A 241 -9.91 3.80 -8.07
CA SER A 241 -9.26 2.96 -7.08
C SER A 241 -9.75 1.52 -7.21
N VAL A 242 -8.93 0.59 -6.76
CA VAL A 242 -9.17 -0.84 -6.92
C VAL A 242 -8.89 -1.59 -5.63
N ALA A 243 -9.66 -2.64 -5.40
CA ALA A 243 -9.47 -3.54 -4.26
C ALA A 243 -9.72 -4.99 -4.65
N GLY A 244 -8.89 -5.89 -4.14
CA GLY A 244 -9.08 -7.33 -4.24
C GLY A 244 -9.64 -7.92 -2.95
N TYR A 245 -10.48 -8.93 -3.08
CA TYR A 245 -10.99 -9.71 -1.96
C TYR A 245 -11.03 -11.19 -2.32
N ALA A 246 -10.68 -12.05 -1.37
CA ALA A 246 -10.88 -13.48 -1.48
C ALA A 246 -11.69 -13.98 -0.27
N PRO A 247 -12.69 -14.85 -0.45
CA PRO A 247 -13.51 -15.42 0.61
C PRO A 247 -12.76 -16.37 1.54
N THR A 248 -11.47 -16.60 1.30
CA THR A 248 -10.65 -17.60 1.99
C THR A 248 -10.02 -17.11 3.31
N ALA A 249 -10.56 -16.05 3.92
CA ALA A 249 -10.29 -15.69 5.30
C ALA A 249 -11.13 -16.51 6.31
N GLN A 250 -11.15 -17.84 6.17
CA GLN A 250 -11.51 -18.68 7.33
C GLN A 250 -10.48 -18.39 8.45
N ARG A 251 -10.94 -18.31 9.70
CA ARG A 251 -10.07 -18.02 10.86
C ARG A 251 -8.86 -18.96 10.86
N GLY A 252 -7.65 -18.39 10.83
CA GLY A 252 -6.39 -19.13 10.99
C GLY A 252 -5.64 -19.51 9.69
N VAL A 253 -6.10 -19.06 8.51
CA VAL A 253 -5.29 -19.11 7.29
C VAL A 253 -4.42 -17.85 7.22
N PRO A 254 -3.10 -17.94 6.95
CA PRO A 254 -2.30 -16.76 6.67
C PRO A 254 -2.63 -16.29 5.25
N VAL A 255 -3.46 -15.25 5.15
CA VAL A 255 -3.99 -14.71 3.88
C VAL A 255 -3.01 -13.74 3.22
N GLU A 256 -1.79 -13.61 3.74
CA GLU A 256 -0.94 -12.47 3.40
C GLU A 256 0.25 -12.90 2.54
N GLY A 257 0.43 -12.15 1.46
CA GLY A 257 1.55 -12.25 0.55
C GLY A 257 1.75 -10.91 -0.14
N TYR A 258 2.98 -10.67 -0.57
CA TYR A 258 3.36 -9.47 -1.30
C TYR A 258 4.26 -9.85 -2.47
N ILE A 259 4.43 -8.92 -3.41
CA ILE A 259 5.32 -9.09 -4.55
C ILE A 259 6.29 -7.91 -4.59
N ILE A 260 7.55 -8.19 -4.91
CA ILE A 260 8.58 -7.19 -5.18
C ILE A 260 9.20 -7.55 -6.52
N GLY A 261 9.01 -6.70 -7.52
CA GLY A 261 9.37 -6.99 -8.90
C GLY A 261 8.67 -8.26 -9.40
N LYS A 262 9.44 -9.33 -9.60
CA LYS A 262 8.91 -10.64 -10.05
C LYS A 262 8.73 -11.64 -8.92
N TYR A 263 9.25 -11.36 -7.73
CA TYR A 263 9.30 -12.31 -6.63
C TYR A 263 8.08 -12.18 -5.75
N ILE A 264 7.36 -13.28 -5.59
CA ILE A 264 6.23 -13.41 -4.68
C ILE A 264 6.70 -14.01 -3.37
N PHE A 265 6.23 -13.41 -2.29
CA PHE A 265 6.47 -13.81 -0.91
C PHE A 265 5.13 -14.18 -0.30
N VAL A 266 5.05 -15.39 0.25
CA VAL A 266 3.85 -15.88 0.92
C VAL A 266 4.23 -16.62 2.19
N ASP A 267 3.28 -16.79 3.10
CA ASP A 267 3.50 -17.51 4.35
C ASP A 267 3.94 -18.96 4.09
N ARG A 268 4.92 -19.46 4.85
CA ARG A 268 5.42 -20.83 4.70
C ARG A 268 4.37 -21.91 4.96
N THR A 269 3.40 -21.66 5.82
CA THR A 269 2.40 -22.66 6.21
C THR A 269 1.43 -23.01 5.08
N ILE A 270 1.49 -22.27 3.97
CA ILE A 270 0.78 -22.58 2.74
C ILE A 270 1.41 -23.78 2.06
N GLU A 271 0.57 -24.76 1.75
CA GLU A 271 0.95 -25.96 1.02
C GLU A 271 1.00 -25.63 -0.48
N VAL A 272 2.19 -25.83 -1.05
CA VAL A 272 2.44 -25.68 -2.48
C VAL A 272 2.36 -27.06 -3.10
N GLY A 273 1.21 -27.40 -3.66
CA GLY A 273 1.09 -28.59 -4.50
C GLY A 273 1.77 -28.39 -5.86
N LYS A 274 1.79 -29.45 -6.68
CA LYS A 274 2.08 -29.37 -8.13
C LYS A 274 1.13 -28.39 -8.88
N THR A 275 0.13 -27.85 -8.19
CA THR A 275 -1.05 -27.14 -8.69
C THR A 275 -1.06 -25.64 -8.40
N SER A 276 0.08 -25.05 -7.97
CA SER A 276 0.15 -23.64 -7.61
C SER A 276 0.32 -22.74 -8.84
N GLY A 277 -0.76 -22.06 -9.24
CA GLY A 277 -0.78 -21.03 -10.28
C GLY A 277 -1.14 -19.65 -9.72
N ALA A 278 -0.84 -18.58 -10.46
CA ALA A 278 -1.29 -17.22 -10.15
C ALA A 278 -2.14 -16.65 -11.29
N VAL A 279 -3.06 -15.77 -10.96
CA VAL A 279 -3.87 -15.00 -11.91
C VAL A 279 -3.42 -13.55 -11.87
N HIS A 280 -3.06 -13.02 -13.04
CA HIS A 280 -2.87 -11.59 -13.21
C HIS A 280 -4.19 -10.94 -13.55
N VAL A 281 -4.44 -9.80 -12.89
CA VAL A 281 -5.48 -8.87 -13.28
C VAL A 281 -4.81 -7.78 -14.11
N LYS A 282 -5.07 -7.75 -15.42
CA LYS A 282 -4.72 -6.60 -16.26
C LYS A 282 -5.66 -5.44 -15.94
N ASP A 283 -5.14 -4.21 -15.83
CA ASP A 283 -5.98 -3.03 -15.63
C ASP A 283 -6.95 -2.75 -16.80
N GLU A 284 -6.67 -3.28 -18.00
CA GLU A 284 -7.60 -3.29 -19.13
C GLU A 284 -8.91 -4.07 -18.85
N LEU A 285 -8.92 -5.04 -17.93
CA LEU A 285 -10.16 -5.74 -17.48
C LEU A 285 -11.19 -4.79 -16.87
N LEU A 286 -10.69 -3.75 -16.23
CA LEU A 286 -11.47 -2.82 -15.41
C LEU A 286 -12.03 -1.67 -16.27
N GLN A 287 -11.50 -1.48 -17.47
CA GLN A 287 -11.93 -0.47 -18.46
C GLN A 287 -12.68 -1.09 -19.65
N ALA A 288 -12.42 -2.35 -20.00
CA ALA A 288 -13.03 -3.01 -21.14
C ALA A 288 -14.40 -3.62 -20.80
N VAL A 289 -15.45 -2.83 -20.94
CA VAL A 289 -16.77 -3.38 -21.30
C VAL A 289 -16.70 -3.67 -22.81
N PRO A 290 -16.77 -4.92 -23.34
CA PRO A 290 -17.43 -6.11 -22.76
C PRO A 290 -16.61 -7.44 -22.72
N GLU A 291 -15.32 -7.48 -23.07
CA GLU A 291 -14.56 -8.76 -23.22
C GLU A 291 -13.77 -9.19 -21.97
N TYR A 292 -14.47 -9.38 -20.85
CA TYR A 292 -13.87 -9.69 -19.53
C TYR A 292 -13.14 -11.05 -19.41
N GLN A 293 -13.41 -12.01 -20.30
CA GLN A 293 -12.85 -13.37 -20.20
C GLN A 293 -11.41 -13.46 -20.72
N ASN A 294 -11.02 -12.60 -21.67
CA ASN A 294 -9.73 -12.68 -22.35
C ASN A 294 -8.61 -11.93 -21.62
N LEU A 295 -8.95 -11.09 -20.63
CA LEU A 295 -8.01 -10.14 -20.04
C LEU A 295 -7.46 -10.60 -18.65
N LEU A 296 -7.98 -11.68 -18.06
CA LEU A 296 -7.33 -12.36 -16.91
C LEU A 296 -6.40 -13.44 -17.45
N ASN A 297 -5.11 -13.13 -17.54
CA ASN A 297 -4.08 -14.08 -17.92
C ASN A 297 -3.61 -14.87 -16.70
N PHE A 298 -3.74 -16.19 -16.78
CA PHE A 298 -3.13 -17.10 -15.82
C PHE A 298 -1.64 -17.19 -16.13
N THR A 299 -0.81 -17.08 -15.11
CA THR A 299 0.62 -17.38 -15.22
C THR A 299 0.99 -18.41 -14.18
N THR A 300 2.06 -19.12 -14.48
CA THR A 300 2.63 -20.07 -13.55
C THR A 300 3.54 -19.34 -12.57
N VAL A 301 3.34 -19.60 -11.28
CA VAL A 301 4.33 -19.25 -10.25
C VAL A 301 5.34 -20.38 -10.20
N VAL A 302 6.60 -20.04 -10.38
CA VAL A 302 7.70 -20.98 -10.17
C VAL A 302 8.18 -20.83 -8.74
N TRP A 303 7.99 -21.87 -7.94
CA TRP A 303 8.43 -21.86 -6.54
C TRP A 303 9.90 -22.20 -6.44
N CYS A 304 10.60 -21.43 -5.61
CA CYS A 304 12.05 -21.52 -5.48
C CYS A 304 12.52 -22.56 -4.47
N ARG A 305 11.61 -23.38 -3.94
CA ARG A 305 11.94 -24.50 -3.08
C ARG A 305 11.61 -25.83 -3.74
N ASP A 306 12.47 -26.81 -3.51
CA ASP A 306 12.25 -28.20 -3.94
C ASP A 306 11.32 -28.96 -2.97
N SER A 307 11.03 -30.22 -3.27
CA SER A 307 10.22 -31.09 -2.41
C SER A 307 10.82 -31.38 -1.04
N THR A 308 12.11 -31.09 -0.84
CA THR A 308 12.80 -31.20 0.45
C THR A 308 12.81 -29.88 1.23
N GLY A 309 12.23 -28.81 0.66
CA GLY A 309 12.15 -27.48 1.25
C GLY A 309 13.43 -26.64 1.10
N ASN A 310 14.43 -27.13 0.35
CA ASN A 310 15.67 -26.41 0.08
C ASN A 310 15.52 -25.49 -1.13
N PHE A 311 16.31 -24.41 -1.17
CA PHE A 311 16.32 -23.53 -2.33
C PHE A 311 16.88 -24.26 -3.55
N ARG A 312 16.19 -24.05 -4.68
CA ARG A 312 16.55 -24.59 -5.98
C ARG A 312 17.82 -23.92 -6.51
N ASN A 313 18.83 -24.74 -6.80
CA ASN A 313 20.09 -24.29 -7.39
C ASN A 313 20.10 -24.39 -8.93
N ASP A 314 19.12 -25.08 -9.51
CA ASP A 314 18.98 -25.30 -10.95
C ASP A 314 18.40 -24.07 -11.69
N ASP A 315 17.70 -23.18 -10.97
CA ASP A 315 17.15 -21.95 -11.51
C ASP A 315 17.96 -20.72 -11.02
N PRO A 316 18.55 -19.91 -11.92
CA PRO A 316 19.33 -18.74 -11.53
C PRO A 316 18.58 -17.71 -10.68
N LEU A 317 17.28 -17.50 -10.93
CA LEU A 317 16.47 -16.54 -10.17
C LEU A 317 16.22 -17.05 -8.75
N CYS A 318 15.96 -18.34 -8.61
CA CYS A 318 15.76 -18.96 -7.30
C CYS A 318 17.05 -19.08 -6.50
N ASN A 319 18.18 -19.34 -7.17
CA ASN A 319 19.50 -19.34 -6.55
C ASN A 319 19.87 -17.94 -6.02
N ASN A 320 19.65 -16.90 -6.83
CA ASN A 320 19.89 -15.51 -6.41
C ASN A 320 18.99 -15.11 -5.24
N ALA A 321 17.69 -15.46 -5.30
CA ALA A 321 16.76 -15.26 -4.20
C ALA A 321 17.21 -15.98 -2.92
N GLY A 322 17.68 -17.22 -3.02
CA GLY A 322 18.17 -18.01 -1.88
C GLY A 322 19.44 -17.46 -1.22
N LYS A 323 20.27 -16.71 -1.96
CA LYS A 323 21.48 -16.05 -1.43
C LYS A 323 21.19 -14.76 -0.67
N VAL A 324 20.21 -13.98 -1.15
CA VAL A 324 19.97 -12.62 -0.64
C VAL A 324 18.85 -12.58 0.38
N LEU A 325 17.82 -13.41 0.20
CA LEU A 325 16.71 -13.47 1.14
C LEU A 325 17.10 -14.37 2.32
N PRO A 326 16.71 -14.02 3.56
CA PRO A 326 17.08 -14.78 4.74
C PRO A 326 16.53 -16.22 4.65
N SER A 327 17.39 -17.16 4.26
CA SER A 327 17.09 -18.60 4.16
C SER A 327 16.82 -19.21 5.55
N ALA A 328 17.46 -18.65 6.59
CA ALA A 328 17.47 -19.17 7.94
C ALA A 328 16.15 -19.04 8.71
N LYS A 329 15.28 -18.07 8.38
CA LYS A 329 14.13 -17.75 9.25
C LYS A 329 12.87 -18.56 8.96
N GLN A 330 12.84 -19.37 7.92
CA GLN A 330 11.72 -20.27 7.63
C GLN A 330 10.33 -19.59 7.51
N TRP A 331 10.21 -18.26 7.53
CA TRP A 331 8.91 -17.59 7.56
C TRP A 331 8.21 -17.53 6.19
N TYR A 332 8.98 -17.62 5.11
CA TYR A 332 8.47 -17.42 3.75
C TYR A 332 8.55 -18.68 2.91
N LEU A 333 7.57 -18.77 2.02
CA LEU A 333 7.64 -19.42 0.75
C LEU A 333 7.90 -18.36 -0.33
N VAL A 334 8.98 -18.55 -1.11
CA VAL A 334 9.39 -17.62 -2.17
C VAL A 334 9.17 -18.28 -3.52
N GLY A 335 8.54 -17.56 -4.43
CA GLY A 335 8.43 -17.93 -5.84
C GLY A 335 8.66 -16.72 -6.73
N TYR A 336 8.68 -16.93 -8.03
CA TYR A 336 8.65 -15.84 -8.99
C TYR A 336 7.60 -16.09 -10.06
N VAL A 337 7.10 -15.00 -10.63
CA VAL A 337 6.18 -15.04 -11.75
C VAL A 337 6.92 -14.72 -13.03
N LYS A 338 6.76 -15.58 -14.04
CA LYS A 338 7.47 -15.43 -15.32
C LYS A 338 7.19 -14.08 -16.00
N TYR A 339 5.95 -13.62 -15.92
CA TYR A 339 5.52 -12.34 -16.45
C TYR A 339 4.60 -11.66 -15.44
N VAL A 340 4.99 -10.48 -14.97
CA VAL A 340 4.12 -9.62 -14.16
C VAL A 340 3.67 -8.48 -15.05
N GLU A 341 2.36 -8.40 -15.28
CA GLU A 341 1.79 -7.28 -16.04
C GLU A 341 2.14 -5.96 -15.33
N PRO A 342 2.81 -5.01 -16.00
CA PRO A 342 3.26 -3.77 -15.38
C PRO A 342 2.12 -3.01 -14.69
N LEU A 343 0.93 -2.94 -15.30
CA LEU A 343 -0.21 -2.23 -14.74
C LEU A 343 -1.05 -3.07 -13.78
N SER A 344 -0.69 -4.32 -13.45
CA SER A 344 -1.54 -5.12 -12.56
C SER A 344 -1.56 -4.56 -11.14
N SER A 345 -2.75 -4.22 -10.66
CA SER A 345 -2.98 -3.77 -9.28
C SER A 345 -2.93 -4.89 -8.25
N HIS A 346 -3.45 -6.07 -8.61
CA HIS A 346 -3.57 -7.23 -7.73
C HIS A 346 -3.12 -8.50 -8.45
N ILE A 347 -2.54 -9.42 -7.68
CA ILE A 347 -2.23 -10.78 -8.13
C ILE A 347 -2.97 -11.74 -7.20
N PHE A 348 -3.70 -12.69 -7.78
CA PHE A 348 -4.40 -13.71 -7.01
C PHE A 348 -3.63 -15.02 -7.13
N VAL A 349 -3.06 -15.50 -6.04
CA VAL A 349 -2.30 -16.75 -6.02
C VAL A 349 -3.22 -17.87 -5.55
N PHE A 350 -3.29 -18.96 -6.32
CA PHE A 350 -4.01 -20.16 -5.92
C PHE A 350 -3.07 -21.11 -5.20
N ALA A 351 -3.47 -21.50 -4.00
CA ALA A 351 -2.69 -22.40 -3.17
C ALA A 351 -3.59 -23.36 -2.41
N GLN A 352 -2.98 -24.22 -1.60
CA GLN A 352 -3.67 -25.11 -0.70
C GLN A 352 -3.24 -24.80 0.74
N PHE A 353 -4.15 -24.95 1.68
CA PHE A 353 -3.87 -24.83 3.10
C PHE A 353 -4.62 -25.93 3.84
N ARG A 354 -3.87 -26.84 4.49
CA ARG A 354 -4.43 -27.99 5.21
C ARG A 354 -5.42 -28.80 4.37
N GLY A 355 -5.05 -29.09 3.12
CA GLY A 355 -5.92 -29.83 2.21
C GLY A 355 -7.02 -29.01 1.50
N SER A 356 -7.25 -27.75 1.87
CA SER A 356 -8.30 -26.89 1.28
C SER A 356 -7.73 -25.83 0.30
N PRO A 357 -8.35 -25.58 -0.86
CA PRO A 357 -7.99 -24.53 -1.79
C PRO A 357 -8.22 -23.15 -1.16
N VAL A 358 -7.20 -22.31 -1.28
CA VAL A 358 -7.17 -20.94 -0.78
C VAL A 358 -6.78 -20.00 -1.92
N VAL A 359 -7.39 -18.81 -1.97
CA VAL A 359 -6.92 -17.72 -2.82
C VAL A 359 -6.24 -16.67 -1.93
N ILE A 360 -5.03 -16.29 -2.33
CA ILE A 360 -4.23 -15.29 -1.63
C ILE A 360 -4.24 -14.03 -2.47
N VAL A 361 -4.67 -12.92 -1.88
CA VAL A 361 -4.75 -11.63 -2.55
C VAL A 361 -3.47 -10.87 -2.29
N VAL A 362 -2.64 -10.74 -3.31
CA VAL A 362 -1.42 -9.94 -3.27
C VAL A 362 -1.74 -8.55 -3.80
N ASN A 363 -1.81 -7.57 -2.90
CA ASN A 363 -2.00 -6.16 -3.25
C ASN A 363 -0.65 -5.53 -3.65
N ARG A 364 -0.58 -4.92 -4.84
CA ARG A 364 0.61 -4.20 -5.34
C ARG A 364 0.56 -2.71 -5.08
N ILE A 365 -0.50 -2.21 -4.45
CA ILE A 365 -0.77 -0.81 -4.22
C ILE A 365 -0.80 -0.57 -2.70
N PRO A 366 0.37 -0.50 -2.04
CA PRO A 366 0.46 -0.41 -0.58
C PRO A 366 0.13 1.00 -0.08
N SER A 367 -0.26 1.10 1.18
CA SER A 367 -0.29 2.34 1.95
C SER A 367 0.86 2.34 2.94
N ILE A 368 1.60 3.45 3.06
CA ILE A 368 2.72 3.55 4.00
C ILE A 368 2.48 4.69 4.99
N ASP A 369 2.97 4.50 6.22
CA ASP A 369 3.02 5.51 7.28
C ASP A 369 4.32 5.26 8.07
N ILE A 370 5.39 5.93 7.65
CA ILE A 370 6.72 5.77 8.23
C ILE A 370 7.01 6.99 9.08
N SER A 371 7.57 6.78 10.28
CA SER A 371 8.03 7.87 11.15
C SER A 371 9.42 7.61 11.69
N TYR A 372 10.18 8.68 11.86
CA TYR A 372 11.52 8.69 12.45
C TYR A 372 11.65 9.88 13.39
N GLY A 373 12.22 9.67 14.59
CA GLY A 373 12.46 10.75 15.56
C GLY A 373 11.33 11.03 16.55
N GLY A 374 10.52 10.02 16.89
CA GLY A 374 9.46 10.09 17.91
C GLY A 374 8.04 10.07 17.31
N SER A 375 7.15 9.25 17.87
CA SER A 375 5.81 8.99 17.32
C SER A 375 4.65 9.52 18.18
N LYS A 376 4.93 10.15 19.33
CA LYS A 376 3.95 10.32 20.42
C LYS A 376 3.50 11.75 20.74
N ALA A 377 4.03 12.77 20.09
CA ALA A 377 3.53 14.14 20.24
C ALA A 377 3.57 14.85 18.88
N GLN A 378 2.56 15.68 18.58
CA GLN A 378 2.72 16.69 17.54
C GLN A 378 3.85 17.60 18.01
N PRO A 379 4.99 17.67 17.30
CA PRO A 379 6.08 18.55 17.68
C PRO A 379 5.55 19.98 17.67
N ALA A 380 5.87 20.78 18.70
CA ALA A 380 5.42 22.17 18.79
C ALA A 380 5.78 22.99 17.54
N ASN A 381 6.90 22.64 16.90
CA ASN A 381 7.36 23.20 15.62
C ASN A 381 7.46 22.08 14.57
N SER A 382 6.41 21.88 13.79
CA SER A 382 6.41 20.93 12.66
C SER A 382 5.77 21.55 11.43
N VAL A 383 6.34 21.25 10.26
CA VAL A 383 5.76 21.63 8.96
C VAL A 383 5.25 20.37 8.29
N THR A 384 3.99 20.39 7.89
CA THR A 384 3.39 19.32 7.07
C THR A 384 3.17 19.84 5.66
N LEU A 385 3.79 19.17 4.69
CA LEU A 385 3.56 19.37 3.27
C LEU A 385 2.58 18.32 2.77
N GLY A 386 1.50 18.79 2.16
CA GLY A 386 0.49 17.93 1.56
C GLY A 386 -0.87 18.60 1.46
N PRO A 387 -1.78 18.04 0.65
CA PRO A 387 -1.62 16.80 -0.12
C PRO A 387 -0.90 17.03 -1.47
N ARG A 388 0.23 16.34 -1.73
CA ARG A 388 0.79 16.23 -3.09
C ARG A 388 0.23 14.99 -3.77
N ILE A 389 -0.20 15.15 -5.02
CA ILE A 389 -0.78 14.04 -5.79
C ILE A 389 0.32 13.39 -6.63
N CYS A 390 0.53 12.10 -6.42
CA CYS A 390 1.38 11.25 -7.25
C CYS A 390 0.53 10.14 -7.88
N THR A 391 1.09 9.43 -8.85
CA THR A 391 0.45 8.26 -9.45
C THR A 391 1.30 7.01 -9.26
N ILE A 392 0.63 5.91 -8.92
CA ILE A 392 1.21 4.56 -8.84
C ILE A 392 0.36 3.66 -9.73
N TYR A 393 0.91 3.05 -10.78
CA TYR A 393 0.16 2.29 -11.79
C TYR A 393 -1.07 3.04 -12.36
N SER A 394 -1.03 4.37 -12.49
CA SER A 394 -2.15 5.24 -12.86
C SER A 394 -3.20 5.50 -11.77
N TYR A 395 -3.05 4.95 -10.57
CA TYR A 395 -3.90 5.25 -9.43
C TYR A 395 -3.42 6.50 -8.68
N PRO A 396 -4.31 7.47 -8.39
CA PRO A 396 -3.98 8.68 -7.67
C PRO A 396 -3.68 8.39 -6.19
N TYR A 397 -2.54 8.89 -5.75
CA TYR A 397 -2.02 8.75 -4.40
C TYR A 397 -1.77 10.11 -3.78
N VAL A 398 -2.12 10.24 -2.51
CA VAL A 398 -1.80 11.40 -1.69
C VAL A 398 -0.51 11.11 -0.94
N VAL A 399 0.47 12.00 -1.10
CA VAL A 399 1.75 11.99 -0.39
C VAL A 399 1.77 13.16 0.59
N GLU A 400 2.03 12.84 1.86
CA GLU A 400 2.18 13.81 2.94
C GLU A 400 3.54 13.61 3.60
N LEU A 401 4.26 14.71 3.82
CA LEU A 401 5.52 14.72 4.53
C LEU A 401 5.43 15.73 5.67
N THR A 402 5.55 15.25 6.89
CA THR A 402 5.72 16.11 8.07
C THR A 402 7.17 16.07 8.49
N ILE A 403 7.81 17.23 8.67
CA ILE A 403 9.18 17.36 9.22
C ILE A 403 9.14 18.21 10.49
N TRP A 404 9.98 17.86 11.45
CA TRP A 404 10.21 18.65 12.67
C TRP A 404 11.68 18.59 13.10
N ARG A 405 12.10 19.56 13.92
CA ARG A 405 13.44 19.56 14.53
C ARG A 405 13.47 18.65 15.75
N ARG A 406 14.57 17.93 15.94
CA ARG A 406 14.74 17.02 17.09
C ARG A 406 14.92 17.75 18.42
N VAL A 407 15.60 18.88 18.41
CA VAL A 407 16.05 19.59 19.62
C VAL A 407 14.93 20.42 20.26
N GLU A 408 13.84 20.68 19.52
CA GLU A 408 12.70 21.52 19.95
C GLU A 408 11.45 20.67 20.25
N GLY A 409 11.57 19.35 20.24
CA GLY A 409 10.46 18.40 20.27
C GLY A 409 10.38 17.57 21.54
N PHE A 410 10.41 18.20 22.72
CA PHE A 410 9.84 17.64 23.96
C PHE A 410 9.45 18.81 24.88
N PRO A 411 8.19 18.89 25.39
CA PRO A 411 7.94 19.60 26.63
C PRO A 411 8.61 18.89 27.82
#